data_AF-A0A359EJE8-F1
#
_entry.id   AF-A0A359EJE8-F1
#
_cell.length_a   1.000
_cell.length_b   1.000
_cell.length_c   1.000
_cell.angle_alpha   90.00
_cell.angle_beta   90.00
_cell.angle_gamma   90.00
#
_symmetry.space_group_name_H-M   'P 1'
#
loop_
_entity.id
_entity.type
_entity.pdbx_description
1 polymer ?
#
loop_
_entity_poly.entity_id
_entity_poly.type
_entity_poly.pdbx_seq_one_letter_code
_entity_poly.pdbx_strand_id
1 'polypeptide(L)'
;MKIRNGIILLLLIVFVAACSGAAQTLTETPLPTATETATPTLPPPDQKTTPVPDVDDAVRTYLDAWKAEDYASMYAMLTQVSQDAISEEEFTQWYLDIATKGAIIGVDY
;
A
#
# COMPACT_ATOMS: atom_id res chain seq x y z
N MET A 1 -3.01 -40.44 -13.92
CA MET A 1 -2.71 -39.49 -12.81
C MET A 1 -1.23 -39.12 -12.69
N LYS A 2 -0.27 -40.05 -12.86
CA LYS A 2 1.18 -39.76 -12.77
C LYS A 2 1.68 -38.67 -13.75
N ILE A 3 1.20 -38.70 -15.00
CA ILE A 3 1.61 -37.78 -16.07
C ILE A 3 1.00 -36.37 -15.87
N ARG A 4 -0.26 -36.28 -15.41
CA ARG A 4 -0.93 -35.02 -15.09
C ARG A 4 -0.27 -34.31 -13.91
N ASN A 5 0.11 -35.04 -12.86
CA ASN A 5 0.89 -34.49 -11.76
C ASN A 5 2.31 -34.10 -12.18
N GLY A 6 2.93 -34.84 -13.10
CA GLY A 6 4.23 -34.49 -13.66
C GLY A 6 4.21 -33.19 -14.47
N ILE A 7 3.16 -32.96 -15.28
CA ILE A 7 3.00 -31.73 -16.07
C ILE A 7 2.74 -30.52 -15.15
N ILE A 8 1.95 -30.70 -14.08
CA ILE A 8 1.71 -29.65 -13.08
C ILE A 8 2.99 -29.29 -12.33
N LEU A 9 3.81 -30.29 -11.96
CA LEU A 9 5.10 -30.07 -11.32
C LEU A 9 6.07 -29.30 -12.25
N LEU A 10 6.07 -29.64 -13.54
CA LEU A 10 6.93 -29.00 -14.54
C LEU A 10 6.53 -27.53 -14.78
N LEU A 11 5.24 -27.21 -14.82
CA LEU A 11 4.75 -25.83 -14.96
C LEU A 11 5.08 -24.97 -13.73
N LEU A 12 5.03 -25.53 -12.53
CA LEU A 12 5.39 -24.82 -11.29
C LEU A 12 6.88 -24.42 -11.27
N ILE A 13 7.78 -25.28 -11.75
CA ILE A 13 9.23 -24.99 -11.79
C ILE A 13 9.54 -23.84 -12.76
N VAL A 14 8.85 -23.78 -13.91
CA VAL A 14 9.02 -22.70 -14.90
C VAL A 14 8.56 -21.34 -14.35
N PHE A 15 7.49 -21.33 -13.54
CA PHE A 15 6.94 -20.08 -12.97
C PHE A 15 7.89 -19.43 -11.94
N VAL A 16 8.64 -20.23 -11.18
CA VAL A 16 9.58 -19.72 -10.15
C VAL A 16 10.85 -19.12 -10.76
N ALA A 17 11.28 -19.59 -11.93
CA ALA A 17 12.48 -19.09 -12.62
C ALA A 17 12.31 -17.67 -13.21
N ALA A 18 11.08 -17.17 -13.36
CA ALA A 18 10.81 -15.84 -13.90
C ALA A 18 11.01 -14.71 -12.87
N CYS A 19 11.14 -15.02 -11.58
CA CYS A 19 11.35 -14.01 -10.54
C CYS A 19 12.82 -13.60 -10.32
N SER A 20 13.80 -14.27 -10.92
CA SER A 20 15.19 -13.80 -10.89
C SER A 20 15.47 -12.90 -12.11
N GLY A 21 15.02 -11.66 -12.02
CA GLY A 21 15.51 -10.58 -12.89
C GLY A 21 17.01 -10.44 -12.68
N ALA A 22 17.80 -10.81 -13.68
CA ALA A 22 19.23 -10.58 -13.72
C ALA A 22 19.49 -9.07 -13.66
N ALA A 23 19.86 -8.58 -12.48
CA ALA A 23 20.39 -7.24 -12.30
C ALA A 23 21.67 -7.14 -13.14
N GLN A 24 21.60 -6.39 -14.24
CA GLN A 24 22.74 -6.04 -15.04
C GLN A 24 23.60 -5.06 -14.23
N THR A 25 24.68 -5.58 -13.63
CA THR A 25 25.76 -4.74 -13.12
C THR A 25 26.41 -4.04 -14.30
N LEU A 26 26.11 -2.76 -14.45
CA LEU A 26 26.84 -1.87 -15.35
C LEU A 26 28.25 -1.69 -14.80
N THR A 27 29.23 -2.21 -15.54
CA THR A 27 30.65 -2.04 -15.31
C THR A 27 31.01 -0.55 -15.43
N GLU A 28 31.32 0.10 -14.32
CA GLU A 28 31.92 1.44 -14.33
C GLU A 28 33.31 1.37 -14.96
N THR A 29 33.49 2.15 -16.03
CA THR A 29 34.78 2.46 -16.64
C THR A 29 35.42 3.60 -15.84
N PRO A 30 36.69 3.50 -15.40
CA PRO A 30 37.33 4.57 -14.65
C PRO A 30 37.57 5.79 -15.56
N LEU A 31 36.95 6.93 -15.21
CA LEU A 31 37.15 8.22 -15.85
C LEU A 31 38.42 8.89 -15.28
N PRO A 32 39.28 9.54 -16.10
CA PRO A 32 40.51 10.16 -15.63
C PRO A 32 40.24 11.37 -14.72
N THR A 33 41.06 11.50 -13.69
CA THR A 33 41.12 12.62 -12.74
C THR A 33 41.23 13.96 -13.47
N ALA A 34 40.14 14.72 -13.48
CA ALA A 34 40.16 16.14 -13.79
C ALA A 34 40.26 16.92 -12.47
N THR A 35 41.25 17.80 -12.38
CA THR A 35 41.44 18.75 -11.28
C THR A 35 40.26 19.73 -11.24
N GLU A 36 39.37 19.57 -10.26
CA GLU A 36 38.20 20.43 -10.10
C GLU A 36 38.59 21.81 -9.54
N THR A 37 38.30 22.84 -10.32
CA THR A 37 38.29 24.24 -9.86
C THR A 37 37.07 24.43 -8.95
N ALA A 38 37.30 24.95 -7.73
CA ALA A 38 36.26 25.10 -6.72
C ALA A 38 35.08 25.95 -7.23
N THR A 39 33.93 25.31 -7.39
CA THR A 39 32.64 25.97 -7.68
C THR A 39 31.99 26.36 -6.33
N PRO A 40 31.42 27.57 -6.19
CA PRO A 40 30.77 27.97 -4.94
C PRO A 40 29.64 27.01 -4.55
N THR A 41 29.73 26.44 -3.35
CA THR A 41 28.77 25.46 -2.81
C THR A 41 27.52 26.16 -2.29
N LEU A 42 26.34 25.70 -2.71
CA LEU A 42 25.04 26.15 -2.21
C LEU A 42 24.86 25.75 -0.73
N PRO A 43 24.19 26.58 0.09
CA PRO A 43 23.87 26.21 1.47
C PRO A 43 22.99 24.95 1.49
N PRO A 44 23.20 24.06 2.49
CA PRO A 44 22.41 22.85 2.62
C PRO A 44 20.92 23.18 2.78
N PRO A 45 20.02 22.37 2.22
CA PRO A 45 18.59 22.61 2.34
C PRO A 45 18.14 22.53 3.81
N ASP A 46 17.26 23.45 4.21
CA ASP A 46 16.60 23.39 5.51
C ASP A 46 15.74 22.13 5.58
N GLN A 47 16.16 21.17 6.41
CA GLN A 47 15.39 19.95 6.64
C GLN A 47 14.17 20.26 7.51
N LYS A 48 13.01 20.44 6.88
CA LYS A 48 11.72 20.47 7.57
C LYS A 48 11.22 19.04 7.73
N THR A 49 11.21 18.55 8.96
CA THR A 49 10.51 17.31 9.33
C THR A 49 9.07 17.65 9.71
N THR A 50 8.10 17.16 8.93
CA THR A 50 6.68 17.20 9.31
C THR A 50 6.43 16.08 10.32
N PRO A 51 5.94 16.37 11.55
CA PRO A 51 5.58 15.33 12.49
C PRO A 51 4.43 14.49 11.94
N VAL A 52 4.49 13.19 12.17
CA VAL A 52 3.39 12.27 11.83
C VAL A 52 2.20 12.60 12.74
N PRO A 53 0.96 12.71 12.21
CA PRO A 53 -0.23 12.94 13.01
C PRO A 53 -0.45 11.80 14.01
N ASP A 54 -1.13 12.09 15.13
CA ASP A 54 -1.61 11.06 16.03
C ASP A 54 -2.66 10.19 15.31
N VAL A 55 -2.38 8.89 15.20
CA VAL A 55 -3.21 7.94 14.46
C VAL A 55 -4.29 7.31 15.34
N ASP A 56 -4.11 7.33 16.66
CA ASP A 56 -4.99 6.61 17.58
C ASP A 56 -6.39 7.25 17.58
N ASP A 57 -6.46 8.57 17.57
CA ASP A 57 -7.73 9.32 17.53
C ASP A 57 -8.51 9.06 16.24
N ALA A 58 -7.81 9.01 15.09
CA ALA A 58 -8.45 8.71 13.81
C ALA A 58 -9.01 7.29 13.77
N VAL A 59 -8.26 6.32 14.30
CA VAL A 59 -8.71 4.91 14.38
C VAL A 59 -9.92 4.79 15.31
N ARG A 60 -9.87 5.40 16.49
CA ARG A 60 -10.99 5.38 17.46
C ARG A 60 -12.24 5.98 16.86
N THR A 61 -12.12 7.15 16.23
CA THR A 61 -13.27 7.82 15.59
C THR A 61 -13.89 6.95 14.50
N TYR A 62 -13.08 6.30 13.68
CA TYR A 62 -13.57 5.40 12.63
C TYR A 62 -14.28 4.18 13.20
N LEU A 63 -13.71 3.55 14.23
CA LEU A 63 -14.28 2.35 14.86
C LEU A 63 -15.53 2.67 15.69
N ASP A 64 -15.61 3.86 16.30
CA ASP A 64 -16.82 4.35 16.96
C ASP A 64 -17.95 4.59 15.95
N ALA A 65 -17.65 5.18 14.79
CA ALA A 65 -18.61 5.33 13.71
C ALA A 65 -19.10 3.96 13.21
N TRP A 66 -18.21 2.97 13.06
CA TRP A 66 -18.61 1.62 12.68
C TRP A 66 -19.48 0.96 13.76
N LYS A 67 -19.14 1.10 15.04
CA LYS A 67 -19.93 0.58 16.16
C LYS A 67 -21.34 1.18 16.21
N ALA A 68 -21.49 2.44 15.80
CA ALA A 68 -22.76 3.14 15.68
C ALA A 68 -23.50 2.89 14.34
N GLU A 69 -22.93 2.06 13.45
CA GLU A 69 -23.40 1.84 12.07
C GLU A 69 -23.51 3.15 11.24
N ASP A 70 -22.70 4.16 11.58
CA ASP A 70 -22.63 5.43 10.88
C ASP A 70 -21.64 5.37 9.71
N TYR A 71 -22.09 4.70 8.64
CA TYR A 71 -21.28 4.50 7.43
C TYR A 71 -20.95 5.82 6.70
N ALA A 72 -21.80 6.85 6.84
CA ALA A 72 -21.54 8.16 6.25
C ALA A 72 -20.34 8.83 6.92
N SER A 73 -20.28 8.80 8.25
CA SER A 73 -19.11 9.28 9.01
C SER A 73 -17.85 8.48 8.69
N MET A 74 -17.95 7.15 8.56
CA MET A 74 -16.82 6.31 8.14
C MET A 74 -16.31 6.68 6.74
N TYR A 75 -17.22 6.90 5.79
CA TYR A 75 -16.88 7.27 4.41
C TYR A 75 -16.20 8.65 4.34
N ALA A 76 -16.66 9.61 5.14
CA ALA A 76 -16.07 10.94 5.24
C ALA A 76 -14.62 10.92 5.75
N MET A 77 -14.23 9.89 6.50
CA MET A 77 -12.85 9.71 6.98
C MET A 77 -11.91 9.05 5.97
N LEU A 78 -12.42 8.58 4.83
CA LEU A 78 -11.57 8.00 3.79
C LEU A 78 -10.70 9.06 3.12
N THR A 79 -9.61 8.60 2.51
CA THR A 79 -8.79 9.48 1.67
C THR A 79 -9.57 9.90 0.43
N GLN A 80 -9.23 11.07 -0.14
CA GLN A 80 -9.86 11.54 -1.38
C GLN A 80 -9.77 10.50 -2.51
N VAL A 81 -8.61 9.85 -2.66
CA VAL A 81 -8.41 8.82 -3.69
C VAL A 81 -9.38 7.64 -3.50
N SER A 82 -9.70 7.29 -2.26
CA SER A 82 -10.70 6.27 -1.98
C SER A 82 -12.11 6.75 -2.32
N GLN A 83 -12.49 7.97 -1.93
CA GLN A 83 -13.80 8.55 -2.25
C GLN A 83 -14.00 8.77 -3.76
N ASP A 84 -12.92 9.02 -4.50
CA ASP A 84 -12.95 9.12 -5.96
C ASP A 84 -13.11 7.75 -6.64
N ALA A 85 -12.73 6.66 -5.94
CA ALA A 85 -12.72 5.31 -6.47
C ALA A 85 -13.97 4.49 -6.13
N ILE A 86 -14.62 4.77 -4.99
CA ILE A 86 -15.84 4.10 -4.53
C ILE A 86 -16.84 5.15 -4.08
N SER A 87 -18.10 5.00 -4.48
CA SER A 87 -19.17 5.88 -3.97
C SER A 87 -19.51 5.57 -2.50
N GLU A 88 -20.13 6.54 -1.83
CA GLU A 88 -20.65 6.34 -0.47
C GLU A 88 -21.70 5.21 -0.43
N GLU A 89 -22.53 5.11 -1.47
CA GLU A 89 -23.53 4.05 -1.56
C GLU A 89 -22.88 2.67 -1.67
N GLU A 90 -21.87 2.51 -2.54
CA GLU A 90 -21.14 1.24 -2.68
C GLU A 90 -20.41 0.86 -1.39
N PHE A 91 -19.77 1.83 -0.74
CA PHE A 91 -19.11 1.63 0.56
C PHE A 91 -20.10 1.15 1.61
N THR A 92 -21.25 1.81 1.71
CA THR A 92 -22.31 1.48 2.68
C THR A 92 -22.88 0.09 2.41
N GLN A 93 -23.17 -0.24 1.15
CA GLN A 93 -23.67 -1.56 0.77
C GLN A 93 -22.68 -2.67 1.12
N TRP A 94 -21.38 -2.42 0.96
CA TRP A 94 -20.36 -3.39 1.32
C TRP A 94 -20.38 -3.74 2.83
N TYR A 95 -20.48 -2.73 3.71
CA TYR A 95 -20.59 -2.97 5.15
C TYR A 95 -21.89 -3.64 5.56
N LEU A 96 -23.02 -3.26 4.97
CA LEU A 96 -24.31 -3.91 5.21
C LEU A 96 -24.30 -5.38 4.77
N ASP A 97 -23.65 -5.67 3.64
CA ASP A 97 -23.49 -7.03 3.14
C ASP A 97 -22.63 -7.88 4.09
N ILE A 98 -21.55 -7.31 4.62
CA ILE A 98 -20.71 -7.96 5.63
C ILE A 98 -21.51 -8.21 6.92
N ALA A 99 -22.27 -7.23 7.40
CA ALA A 99 -23.09 -7.40 8.60
C ALA A 99 -24.11 -8.54 8.43
N THR A 100 -24.79 -8.57 7.27
CA THR A 100 -25.84 -9.55 6.98
C THR A 100 -25.29 -10.94 6.70
N LYS A 101 -24.27 -11.06 5.83
CA LYS A 101 -23.70 -12.36 5.42
C LYS A 101 -22.73 -12.92 6.46
N GLY A 102 -21.97 -12.03 7.10
CA GLY A 102 -20.99 -12.38 8.13
C GLY A 102 -21.61 -12.58 9.51
N ALA A 103 -22.90 -12.23 9.70
CA ALA A 103 -23.57 -12.21 11.00
C ALA A 103 -22.76 -11.43 12.06
N ILE A 104 -22.14 -10.32 11.64
CA ILE A 104 -21.44 -9.41 12.55
C ILE A 104 -22.51 -8.66 13.33
N ILE A 105 -22.52 -8.81 14.66
CA ILE A 105 -23.51 -8.19 15.56
C ILE A 105 -23.00 -6.82 16.06
N GLY A 106 -21.70 -6.55 15.92
CA GLY A 106 -21.07 -5.30 16.32
C GLY A 106 -19.56 -5.40 16.32
N VAL A 107 -18.90 -4.25 16.50
CA VAL A 107 -17.44 -4.12 16.59
C VAL A 107 -17.05 -3.71 18.02
N ASP A 108 -16.05 -4.38 18.57
CA ASP A 108 -15.44 -4.07 19.87
C ASP A 108 -13.91 -4.06 19.72
N TYR A 109 -13.25 -3.08 20.33
CA TYR A 109 -11.83 -2.77 20.07
C TYR A 109 -11.14 -2.06 21.26
#